data_AF-R2QKW5-F1
#
_entry.id   AF-R2QKW5-F1
#
_cell.length_a   1.000
_cell.length_b   1.000
_cell.length_c   1.000
_cell.angle_alpha   90.00
_cell.angle_beta   90.00
_cell.angle_gamma   90.00
#
_symmetry.space_group_name_H-M   'P 1'
#
loop_
_entity.id
_entity.type
_entity.pdbx_description
1 polymer ?
#
loop_
_entity_poly.entity_id
_entity_poly.type
_entity_poly.pdbx_seq_one_letter_code
_entity_poly.pdbx_strand_id
1 'polypeptide(L)'
;MDNFLEKQQEYFFNFLTDSIDNFLLEQTEETFYAIALDCNIYEEGEINFCLNTIDLWQETTEYYTTKGYTTSQLEEMKYNARDWDENQRFASLHLFDDWVEDPDDIETVLEWLCQQFVLFLETETFERIPKTEEFKLLVYDRNEDAFGSQERFEKISMSAFFQID
;
A
#
# COMPACT_ATOMS: atom_id res chain seq x y z
N MET A 1 17.81 -11.70 -6.15
CA MET A 1 17.24 -10.52 -5.47
C MET A 1 17.70 -10.32 -4.02
N ASP A 2 17.68 -11.33 -3.14
CA ASP A 2 17.83 -11.20 -1.67
C ASP A 2 18.97 -10.30 -1.15
N ASN A 3 20.21 -10.50 -1.63
CA ASN A 3 21.38 -9.71 -1.19
C ASN A 3 21.25 -8.21 -1.53
N PHE A 4 20.44 -7.85 -2.52
CA PHE A 4 20.14 -6.46 -2.84
C PHE A 4 19.13 -5.91 -1.83
N LEU A 5 18.03 -6.62 -1.60
CA LEU A 5 16.97 -6.21 -0.67
C LEU A 5 17.47 -6.07 0.79
N GLU A 6 18.36 -6.97 1.23
CA GLU A 6 19.00 -6.86 2.55
C GLU A 6 19.75 -5.53 2.70
N LYS A 7 20.40 -5.04 1.64
CA LYS A 7 21.09 -3.74 1.66
C LYS A 7 20.15 -2.55 1.58
N GLN A 8 18.96 -2.73 1.00
CA GLN A 8 17.94 -1.68 0.91
C GLN A 8 17.08 -1.58 2.17
N GLN A 9 17.12 -2.57 3.07
CA GLN A 9 16.21 -2.66 4.21
C GLN A 9 16.18 -1.41 5.07
N GLU A 10 17.32 -0.94 5.57
CA GLU A 10 17.38 0.25 6.41
C GLU A 10 16.90 1.50 5.66
N TYR A 11 17.31 1.64 4.39
CA TYR A 11 16.94 2.79 3.57
C TYR A 11 15.43 2.83 3.30
N PHE A 12 14.85 1.73 2.84
CA PHE A 12 13.41 1.63 2.58
C PHE A 12 12.60 1.86 3.84
N PHE A 13 12.98 1.23 4.96
CA PHE A 13 12.21 1.32 6.19
C PHE A 13 12.23 2.73 6.79
N ASN A 14 13.37 3.42 6.73
CA ASN A 14 13.46 4.83 7.09
C ASN A 14 12.61 5.70 6.14
N PHE A 15 12.68 5.44 4.83
CA PHE A 15 11.86 6.18 3.87
C PHE A 15 10.35 6.00 4.12
N LEU A 16 9.90 4.76 4.40
CA LEU A 16 8.51 4.45 4.75
C LEU A 16 8.05 5.25 5.98
N THR A 17 8.81 5.18 7.07
CA THR A 17 8.44 5.82 8.34
C THR A 17 8.51 7.34 8.25
N ASP A 18 9.58 7.89 7.69
CA ASP A 18 9.74 9.34 7.49
C ASP A 18 8.65 9.91 6.57
N SER A 19 8.31 9.22 5.48
CA SER A 19 7.28 9.69 4.54
C SER A 19 5.90 9.74 5.19
N ILE A 20 5.55 8.71 5.98
CA ILE A 20 4.27 8.69 6.72
C ILE A 20 4.26 9.78 7.78
N ASP A 21 5.31 9.91 8.59
CA ASP A 21 5.37 10.94 9.63
C ASP A 21 5.28 12.35 9.04
N ASN A 22 6.00 12.62 7.94
CA ASN A 22 5.90 13.90 7.24
C ASN A 22 4.50 14.16 6.69
N PHE A 23 3.85 13.15 6.10
CA PHE A 23 2.48 13.27 5.61
C PHE A 23 1.50 13.58 6.76
N LEU A 24 1.63 12.88 7.89
CA LEU A 24 0.77 13.10 9.07
C LEU A 24 0.99 14.48 9.73
N LEU A 25 2.15 15.13 9.55
CA LEU A 25 2.36 16.51 10.03
C LEU A 25 1.49 17.53 9.28
N GLU A 26 1.17 17.25 8.02
CA GLU A 26 0.34 18.12 7.17
C GLU A 26 -1.16 17.82 7.31
N GLN A 27 -1.51 16.62 7.81
CA GLN A 27 -2.88 16.13 7.92
C GLN A 27 -3.33 15.98 9.38
N THR A 28 -4.12 16.94 9.89
CA THR A 28 -4.40 17.01 11.34
C THR A 28 -5.73 16.42 11.79
N GLU A 29 -6.68 16.14 10.89
CA GLU A 29 -8.05 15.70 11.28
C GLU A 29 -8.57 14.47 10.52
N GLU A 30 -7.83 13.95 9.55
CA GLU A 30 -8.27 12.85 8.72
C GLU A 30 -8.13 11.49 9.42
N THR A 31 -9.02 10.54 9.08
CA THR A 31 -8.94 9.15 9.52
C THR A 31 -8.82 8.23 8.31
N PHE A 32 -7.82 7.37 8.33
CA PHE A 32 -7.44 6.50 7.23
C PHE A 32 -8.04 5.11 7.39
N TYR A 33 -8.42 4.49 6.27
CA TYR A 33 -8.88 3.09 6.24
C TYR A 33 -7.92 2.18 5.48
N ALA A 34 -6.96 2.73 4.73
CA ALA A 34 -5.97 1.92 4.05
C ALA A 34 -4.63 2.63 3.89
N ILE A 35 -3.55 1.86 3.99
CA ILE A 35 -2.24 2.16 3.41
C ILE A 35 -1.94 1.10 2.36
N ALA A 36 -1.44 1.53 1.20
CA ALA A 36 -1.01 0.61 0.16
C ALA A 36 0.38 0.97 -0.38
N LEU A 37 1.15 -0.07 -0.72
CA LEU A 37 2.29 0.01 -1.62
C LEU A 37 1.84 -0.46 -3.00
N ASP A 38 1.53 0.49 -3.88
CA ASP A 38 1.19 0.25 -5.29
C ASP A 38 2.48 0.19 -6.11
N CYS A 39 2.89 -1.01 -6.48
CA CYS A 39 4.21 -1.27 -7.02
C CYS A 39 4.16 -1.30 -8.56
N ASN A 40 5.05 -0.55 -9.23
CA ASN A 40 5.27 -0.61 -10.67
C ASN A 40 6.67 -1.17 -10.98
N ILE A 41 6.98 -2.35 -10.42
CA ILE A 41 8.34 -2.92 -10.40
C ILE A 41 8.81 -3.29 -11.81
N TYR A 42 7.93 -3.88 -12.62
CA TYR A 42 8.25 -4.35 -13.97
C TYR A 42 8.51 -3.23 -14.98
N GLU A 43 7.89 -2.07 -14.82
CA GLU A 43 7.98 -0.99 -15.81
C GLU A 43 8.88 0.17 -15.36
N GLU A 44 8.91 0.46 -14.06
CA GLU A 44 9.53 1.69 -13.54
C GLU A 44 10.42 1.43 -12.33
N GLY A 45 10.42 0.23 -11.74
CA GLY A 45 11.10 -0.03 -10.47
C GLY A 45 10.57 0.84 -9.32
N GLU A 46 9.36 1.39 -9.48
CA GLU A 46 8.74 2.37 -8.59
C GLU A 46 7.83 1.68 -7.57
N ILE A 47 7.83 2.20 -6.34
CA ILE A 47 6.90 1.86 -5.28
C ILE A 47 6.17 3.13 -4.86
N ASN A 48 4.86 3.15 -5.05
CA ASN A 48 4.01 4.26 -4.67
C ASN A 48 3.39 4.03 -3.30
N PHE A 49 3.51 5.03 -2.44
CA PHE A 49 2.98 5.00 -1.09
C PHE A 49 1.66 5.75 -1.10
N CYS A 50 0.60 4.99 -0.83
CA CYS A 50 -0.76 5.48 -0.93
C CYS A 50 -1.45 5.39 0.43
N LEU A 51 -2.24 6.41 0.76
CA LEU A 51 -3.09 6.52 1.94
C LEU A 51 -4.48 6.90 1.48
N ASN A 52 -5.51 6.26 2.05
CA ASN A 52 -6.89 6.60 1.71
C ASN A 52 -7.76 6.81 2.95
N THR A 53 -8.64 7.81 2.86
CA THR A 53 -9.56 8.22 3.92
C THR A 53 -10.98 7.82 3.57
N ILE A 54 -11.84 7.77 4.58
CA ILE A 54 -13.27 7.50 4.36
C ILE A 54 -13.91 8.56 3.46
N ASP A 55 -13.51 9.82 3.63
CA ASP A 55 -14.04 10.94 2.85
C ASP A 55 -13.63 10.84 1.38
N LEU A 56 -12.34 10.58 1.10
CA LEU A 56 -11.86 10.37 -0.27
C LEU A 56 -12.50 9.13 -0.91
N TRP A 57 -12.69 8.05 -0.15
CA TRP A 57 -13.42 6.89 -0.65
C TRP A 57 -14.90 7.20 -0.96
N GLN A 58 -15.54 8.04 -0.17
CA GLN A 58 -16.91 8.49 -0.45
C GLN A 58 -16.96 9.30 -1.76
N GLU A 59 -16.01 10.22 -1.98
CA GLU A 59 -15.91 10.97 -3.23
C GLU A 59 -15.72 10.05 -4.44
N THR A 60 -14.81 9.07 -4.34
CA THR A 60 -14.61 8.03 -5.35
C THR A 60 -15.90 7.25 -5.62
N THR A 61 -16.57 6.81 -4.56
CA THR A 61 -17.82 6.04 -4.63
C THR A 61 -18.92 6.84 -5.32
N GLU A 62 -19.09 8.11 -4.96
CA GLU A 62 -20.08 9.00 -5.58
C GLU A 62 -19.79 9.18 -7.08
N TYR A 63 -18.53 9.44 -7.44
CA TYR A 63 -18.12 9.59 -8.84
C TYR A 63 -18.46 8.34 -9.65
N TYR A 64 -18.05 7.15 -9.22
CA TYR A 64 -18.29 5.91 -9.98
C TYR A 64 -19.75 5.46 -9.96
N THR A 65 -20.49 5.75 -8.89
CA THR A 65 -21.94 5.52 -8.85
C THR A 65 -22.65 6.33 -9.94
N THR A 66 -22.26 7.60 -10.16
CA THR A 66 -22.85 8.41 -11.25
C THR A 66 -22.52 7.88 -12.65
N LYS A 67 -21.47 7.07 -12.78
CA LYS A 67 -21.07 6.37 -14.01
C LYS A 67 -21.80 5.04 -14.20
N GLY A 68 -22.64 4.63 -13.25
CA GLY A 68 -23.42 3.39 -13.30
C GLY A 68 -22.70 2.16 -12.78
N TYR A 69 -21.65 2.32 -11.96
CA TYR A 69 -20.98 1.20 -11.30
C TYR A 69 -21.91 0.56 -10.26
N THR A 70 -21.84 -0.76 -10.15
CA THR A 70 -22.60 -1.54 -9.18
C THR A 70 -21.90 -1.55 -7.81
N THR A 71 -22.64 -1.85 -6.74
CA THR A 71 -22.08 -1.98 -5.39
C THR A 71 -20.89 -2.96 -5.33
N SER A 72 -21.01 -4.11 -6.00
CA SER A 72 -19.94 -5.12 -6.06
C SER A 72 -18.65 -4.58 -6.69
N GLN A 73 -18.76 -3.76 -7.74
CA GLN A 73 -17.60 -3.15 -8.37
C GLN A 73 -16.95 -2.11 -7.46
N LEU A 74 -17.76 -1.33 -6.72
CA LEU A 74 -17.24 -0.36 -5.75
C LEU A 74 -16.53 -1.08 -4.59
N GLU A 75 -17.04 -2.22 -4.14
CA GLU A 75 -16.39 -3.04 -3.11
C GLU A 75 -15.01 -3.55 -3.56
N GLU A 76 -14.89 -4.02 -4.81
CA GLU A 76 -13.60 -4.41 -5.41
C GLU A 76 -12.60 -3.24 -5.49
N MET A 77 -13.09 -2.02 -5.72
CA MET A 77 -12.26 -0.82 -5.85
C MET A 77 -11.78 -0.25 -4.51
N LYS A 78 -12.47 -0.54 -3.39
CA LYS A 78 -12.19 0.08 -2.07
C LYS A 78 -10.72 -0.08 -1.65
N TYR A 79 -10.14 -1.24 -1.92
CA TYR A 79 -8.75 -1.58 -1.54
C TYR A 79 -7.80 -1.67 -2.74
N ASN A 80 -8.20 -1.13 -3.90
CA ASN A 80 -7.37 -1.08 -5.09
C ASN A 80 -6.85 0.34 -5.32
N ALA A 81 -5.58 0.61 -4.99
CA ALA A 81 -5.00 1.95 -5.13
C ALA A 81 -4.92 2.45 -6.57
N ARG A 82 -5.03 1.59 -7.57
CA ARG A 82 -5.14 2.04 -8.97
C ARG A 82 -6.42 2.82 -9.23
N ASP A 83 -7.45 2.57 -8.42
CA ASP A 83 -8.74 3.25 -8.49
C ASP A 83 -8.79 4.49 -7.57
N TRP A 84 -7.69 4.79 -6.87
CA TRP A 84 -7.54 5.99 -6.05
C TRP A 84 -6.97 7.13 -6.90
N ASP A 85 -7.23 8.38 -6.50
CA ASP A 85 -6.78 9.58 -7.22
C ASP A 85 -5.31 9.92 -6.85
N GLU A 86 -4.72 10.87 -7.58
CA GLU A 86 -3.35 11.35 -7.36
C GLU A 86 -3.13 11.89 -5.94
N ASN A 87 -4.19 12.40 -5.30
CA ASN A 87 -4.14 12.94 -3.94
C ASN A 87 -3.94 11.86 -2.87
N GLN A 88 -4.22 10.59 -3.18
CA GLN A 88 -3.98 9.47 -2.28
C GLN A 88 -2.52 8.99 -2.31
N ARG A 89 -1.74 9.34 -3.34
CA ARG A 89 -0.30 9.03 -3.44
C ARG A 89 0.50 10.14 -2.78
N PHE A 90 1.06 9.87 -1.60
CA PHE A 90 1.79 10.89 -0.83
C PHE A 90 3.32 10.80 -0.98
N ALA A 91 3.84 9.65 -1.39
CA ALA A 91 5.26 9.47 -1.66
C ALA A 91 5.49 8.42 -2.74
N SER A 92 6.69 8.44 -3.32
CA SER A 92 7.16 7.43 -4.27
C SER A 92 8.65 7.19 -4.08
N LEU A 93 9.04 5.94 -4.25
CA LEU A 93 10.41 5.49 -4.17
C LEU A 93 10.75 4.66 -5.42
N HIS A 94 11.81 5.07 -6.13
CA HIS A 94 12.46 4.18 -7.09
C HIS A 94 13.42 3.29 -6.31
N LEU A 95 12.99 2.06 -6.02
CA LEU A 95 13.80 1.12 -5.24
C LEU A 95 14.98 0.60 -6.07
N PHE A 96 14.79 0.53 -7.38
CA PHE A 96 15.76 0.02 -8.34
C PHE A 96 16.23 1.15 -9.28
N ASP A 97 17.47 1.05 -9.75
CA ASP A 97 17.99 1.96 -10.78
C ASP A 97 17.39 1.68 -12.17
N ASP A 98 16.84 0.47 -12.36
CA ASP A 98 16.24 -0.03 -13.61
C ASP A 98 15.09 -1.00 -13.27
N TRP A 99 14.25 -1.35 -14.24
CA TRP A 99 13.09 -2.23 -13.99
C TRP A 99 13.49 -3.71 -13.76
N VAL A 100 12.64 -4.47 -13.06
CA VAL A 100 12.85 -5.91 -12.81
C VAL A 100 11.91 -6.72 -13.71
N GLU A 101 12.47 -7.48 -14.66
CA GLU A 101 11.66 -8.23 -15.63
C GLU A 101 11.27 -9.64 -15.16
N ASP A 102 12.06 -10.25 -14.27
CA ASP A 102 11.86 -11.63 -13.85
C ASP A 102 10.69 -11.73 -12.84
N PRO A 103 9.59 -12.45 -13.16
CA PRO A 103 8.45 -12.59 -12.27
C PRO A 103 8.79 -13.17 -10.90
N ASP A 104 9.79 -14.06 -10.81
CA ASP A 104 10.19 -14.65 -9.53
C ASP A 104 10.92 -13.60 -8.65
N ASP A 105 11.72 -12.72 -9.28
CA ASP A 105 12.35 -11.61 -8.59
C ASP A 105 11.31 -10.56 -8.17
N ILE A 106 10.28 -10.27 -8.99
CA ILE A 106 9.17 -9.37 -8.62
C ILE A 106 8.44 -9.91 -7.39
N GLU A 107 8.04 -11.17 -7.40
CA GLU A 107 7.35 -11.78 -6.25
C GLU A 107 8.24 -11.74 -5.00
N THR A 108 9.55 -11.97 -5.14
CA THR A 108 10.51 -11.84 -4.03
C THR A 108 10.52 -10.42 -3.44
N VAL A 109 10.40 -9.39 -4.28
CA VAL A 109 10.30 -7.99 -3.82
C VAL A 109 8.98 -7.74 -3.08
N LEU A 110 7.86 -8.20 -3.63
CA LEU A 110 6.55 -8.04 -2.99
C LEU A 110 6.49 -8.75 -1.63
N GLU A 111 7.00 -9.98 -1.54
CA GLU A 111 7.10 -10.71 -0.27
C GLU A 111 7.99 -9.96 0.75
N TRP A 112 9.11 -9.39 0.29
CA TRP A 112 9.97 -8.57 1.15
C TRP A 112 9.29 -7.29 1.62
N LEU A 113 8.51 -6.62 0.77
CA LEU A 113 7.71 -5.45 1.15
C LEU A 113 6.65 -5.80 2.20
N CYS A 114 5.98 -6.96 2.08
CA CYS A 114 5.09 -7.46 3.11
C CYS A 114 5.82 -7.65 4.45
N GLN A 115 7.05 -8.17 4.44
CA GLN A 115 7.87 -8.25 5.66
C GLN A 115 8.18 -6.87 6.25
N GLN A 116 8.42 -5.85 5.42
CA GLN A 116 8.61 -4.48 5.91
C GLN A 116 7.35 -3.94 6.60
N PHE A 117 6.16 -4.23 6.07
CA PHE A 117 4.90 -3.89 6.73
C PHE A 117 4.67 -4.64 8.04
N VAL A 118 5.09 -5.91 8.14
CA VAL A 118 5.06 -6.62 9.43
C VAL A 118 5.94 -5.93 10.47
N LEU A 119 7.14 -5.50 10.10
CA LEU A 119 8.03 -4.74 10.99
C LEU A 119 7.46 -3.35 11.32
N PHE A 120 6.80 -2.72 10.37
CA PHE A 120 6.20 -1.41 10.52
C PHE A 120 5.11 -1.37 11.60
N LEU A 121 4.35 -2.47 11.78
CA LEU A 121 3.33 -2.57 12.82
C LEU A 121 3.85 -2.30 14.25
N GLU A 122 5.14 -2.54 14.49
CA GLU A 122 5.78 -2.39 15.79
C GLU A 122 6.39 -0.99 16.00
N THR A 123 6.12 -0.04 15.10
CA THR A 123 6.69 1.32 15.14
C THR A 123 5.75 2.34 15.78
N GLU A 124 6.33 3.37 16.40
CA GLU A 124 5.55 4.53 16.86
C GLU A 124 4.87 5.27 15.71
N THR A 125 5.48 5.29 14.52
CA THR A 125 4.89 5.86 13.30
C THR A 125 3.58 5.17 12.97
N PHE A 126 3.54 3.83 13.03
CA PHE A 126 2.29 3.10 12.84
C PHE A 126 1.26 3.46 13.89
N GLU A 127 1.64 3.51 15.17
CA GLU A 127 0.73 3.90 16.26
C GLU A 127 0.11 5.28 16.03
N ARG A 128 0.89 6.25 15.52
CA ARG A 128 0.46 7.64 15.27
C ARG A 128 -0.60 7.80 14.18
N ILE A 129 -0.72 6.87 13.22
CA ILE A 129 -1.73 7.00 12.16
C ILE A 129 -3.14 6.99 12.77
N PRO A 130 -4.00 7.97 12.47
CA PRO A 130 -5.42 7.91 12.84
C PRO A 130 -6.13 6.87 11.96
N LYS A 131 -6.39 5.68 12.50
CA LYS A 131 -6.93 4.52 11.76
C LYS A 131 -8.41 4.30 12.08
N THR A 132 -9.18 3.85 11.09
CA THR A 132 -10.49 3.24 11.33
C THR A 132 -10.35 1.83 11.92
N GLU A 133 -11.45 1.26 12.42
CA GLU A 133 -11.49 -0.15 12.86
C GLU A 133 -11.23 -1.13 11.70
N GLU A 134 -11.57 -0.73 10.48
CA GLU A 134 -11.40 -1.52 9.25
C GLU A 134 -10.03 -1.28 8.57
N PHE A 135 -9.08 -0.63 9.23
CA PHE A 135 -7.83 -0.23 8.59
C PHE A 135 -7.05 -1.41 8.00
N LYS A 136 -6.62 -1.28 6.74
CA LYS A 136 -5.84 -2.31 6.03
C LYS A 136 -4.48 -1.81 5.53
N LEU A 137 -3.53 -2.74 5.47
CA LEU A 137 -2.21 -2.57 4.89
C LEU A 137 -2.08 -3.50 3.69
N LEU A 138 -1.67 -2.94 2.55
CA LEU A 138 -1.70 -3.62 1.27
C LEU A 138 -0.36 -3.45 0.54
N VAL A 139 0.04 -4.48 -0.19
CA VAL A 139 1.21 -4.55 -1.05
C VAL A 139 0.82 -5.36 -2.28
N TYR A 140 0.78 -4.73 -3.44
CA TYR A 140 0.45 -5.40 -4.69
C TYR A 140 1.25 -4.82 -5.85
N ASP A 141 1.49 -5.66 -6.85
CA ASP A 141 2.00 -5.19 -8.14
C ASP A 141 0.90 -4.51 -8.94
N ARG A 142 1.31 -3.69 -9.92
CA ARG A 142 0.43 -2.86 -10.72
C ARG A 142 -0.75 -3.66 -11.25
N ASN A 143 -0.61 -4.92 -11.67
CA ASN A 143 -1.71 -5.68 -12.31
C ASN A 143 -2.42 -6.69 -11.39
N GLU A 144 -2.31 -6.50 -10.10
CA GLU A 144 -2.83 -7.41 -9.10
C GLU A 144 -4.04 -6.81 -8.37
N ASP A 145 -4.95 -7.68 -7.90
CA ASP A 145 -6.02 -7.28 -7.00
C ASP A 145 -5.54 -7.30 -5.53
N ALA A 146 -6.39 -6.81 -4.64
CA ALA A 146 -6.05 -6.74 -3.22
C ALA A 146 -5.95 -8.14 -2.56
N PHE A 147 -6.54 -9.19 -3.15
CA PHE A 147 -6.47 -10.55 -2.59
C PHE A 147 -5.08 -11.16 -2.72
N GLY A 148 -4.36 -10.92 -3.81
CA GLY A 148 -3.00 -11.42 -3.92
C GLY A 148 -2.06 -10.79 -2.86
N SER A 149 -2.33 -9.55 -2.44
CA SER A 149 -1.68 -8.96 -1.27
C SER A 149 -1.93 -9.76 0.01
N GLN A 150 -3.20 -10.08 0.28
CA GLN A 150 -3.59 -10.90 1.42
C GLN A 150 -2.93 -12.29 1.37
N GLU A 151 -2.92 -12.96 0.21
CA GLU A 151 -2.28 -14.27 0.05
C GLU A 151 -0.79 -14.24 0.44
N ARG A 152 -0.07 -13.15 0.12
CA ARG A 152 1.32 -12.98 0.58
C ARG A 152 1.41 -12.78 2.09
N PHE A 153 0.55 -11.96 2.66
CA PHE A 153 0.56 -11.72 4.11
C PHE A 153 0.24 -12.98 4.91
N GLU A 154 -0.70 -13.82 4.45
CA GLU A 154 -1.06 -15.08 5.13
C GLU A 154 0.12 -16.05 5.29
N LYS A 155 1.15 -15.94 4.42
CA LYS A 155 2.39 -16.72 4.54
C LYS A 155 3.22 -16.31 5.78
N ILE A 156 3.07 -15.09 6.28
CA ILE A 156 3.96 -14.49 7.29
C ILE A 156 3.24 -13.95 8.54
N SER A 157 1.97 -13.56 8.45
CA SER A 157 1.20 -12.98 9.55
C SER A 157 -0.31 -13.13 9.33
N MET A 158 -1.05 -13.44 10.40
CA MET A 158 -2.52 -13.50 10.41
C MET A 158 -3.15 -12.24 11.03
N SER A 159 -2.44 -11.11 11.00
CA SER A 159 -2.96 -9.85 11.53
C SER A 159 -4.19 -9.39 10.76
N ALA A 160 -5.22 -8.90 11.47
CA ALA A 160 -6.43 -8.37 10.86
C ALA A 160 -6.20 -7.16 9.93
N PHE A 161 -5.04 -6.49 10.06
CA PHE A 161 -4.63 -5.41 9.17
C PHE A 161 -4.32 -5.89 7.74
N PHE A 162 -4.12 -7.19 7.53
CA PHE A 162 -3.74 -7.76 6.23
C PHE A 162 -4.84 -8.62 5.60
N GLN A 163 -6.05 -8.61 6.15
CA GLN A 163 -7.15 -9.50 5.76
C GLN A 163 -8.29 -8.66 5.18
N ILE A 164 -8.68 -8.93 3.95
CA ILE A 164 -9.79 -8.26 3.26
C ILE A 164 -11.04 -9.11 3.48
N ASP A 165 -12.15 -8.44 3.85
CA ASP A 165 -13.44 -9.08 4.14
C ASP A 165 -14.25 -9.40 2.88
#